data_AF-A0A2A5KKH4-F1
#
_entry.id   AF-A0A2A5KKH4-F1
#
_cell.length_a   1.000
_cell.length_b   1.000
_cell.length_c   1.000
_cell.angle_alpha   90.00
_cell.angle_beta   90.00
_cell.angle_gamma   90.00
#
_symmetry.space_group_name_H-M   'P 1'
#
loop_
_entity.id
_entity.type
_entity.pdbx_description
1 polymer ?
#
loop_
_entity_poly.entity_id
_entity_poly.type
_entity_poly.pdbx_seq_one_letter_code
_entity_poly.pdbx_strand_id
1 'polypeptide(L)'
;MGSKIAERTSVDPAMALGRRLAARYRQIHASAMAGLPICNPALGVAATGFQSYGGRAFGIMTTPWFMNLVAADLPDGKPAVPADIGTTLCFGLPAGEAEFITGELDAIGRIDSCSLFSPVFEFATMKAALETAEEIVRAFFDSATLEPPTAEPTPVNRRDLLRSRFRGREEASE
;
A
#
# COMPACT_ATOMS: atom_id res chain seq x y z
N MET A 1 -10.68 33.25 -19.10
CA MET A 1 -9.39 32.99 -19.78
C MET A 1 -9.02 31.55 -19.46
N GLY A 2 -9.28 30.65 -20.41
CA GLY A 2 -9.23 29.20 -20.18
C GLY A 2 -7.79 28.69 -20.07
N SER A 3 -7.43 28.16 -18.91
CA SER A 3 -6.22 27.36 -18.77
C SER A 3 -6.52 25.96 -19.27
N LYS A 4 -6.02 25.74 -20.48
CA LYS A 4 -6.01 24.55 -21.30
C LYS A 4 -5.81 23.27 -20.48
N ILE A 5 -6.84 22.44 -20.44
CA ILE A 5 -6.76 21.01 -20.11
C ILE A 5 -5.80 20.41 -21.15
N ALA A 6 -4.56 20.15 -20.75
CA ALA A 6 -3.60 19.49 -21.62
C ALA A 6 -4.05 18.03 -21.80
N GLU A 7 -4.27 17.67 -23.06
CA GLU A 7 -4.72 16.36 -23.52
C GLU A 7 -3.82 15.23 -23.02
N ARG A 8 -4.52 14.24 -22.46
CA ARG A 8 -4.07 12.89 -22.15
C ARG A 8 -3.77 12.12 -23.43
N THR A 9 -2.51 11.84 -23.79
CA THR A 9 -2.13 10.64 -24.57
C THR A 9 -0.66 10.20 -24.39
N SER A 10 -0.05 10.46 -23.24
CA SER A 10 1.05 9.63 -22.74
C SER A 10 0.49 8.78 -21.61
N VAL A 11 0.79 7.49 -21.62
CA VAL A 11 0.52 6.65 -20.45
C VAL A 11 1.29 7.27 -19.29
N ASP A 12 0.60 7.70 -18.23
CA ASP A 12 1.26 8.21 -17.02
C ASP A 12 2.30 7.18 -16.55
N PRO A 13 3.59 7.53 -16.46
CA PRO A 13 4.65 6.64 -16.00
C PRO A 13 4.32 5.94 -14.68
N ALA A 14 3.61 6.62 -13.76
CA ALA A 14 3.16 6.03 -12.51
C ALA A 14 2.14 4.91 -12.73
N MET A 15 1.16 5.11 -13.62
CA MET A 15 0.19 4.06 -13.96
C MET A 15 0.87 2.87 -14.67
N ALA A 16 1.86 3.12 -15.53
CA ALA A 16 2.64 2.05 -16.15
C ALA A 16 3.41 1.23 -15.11
N LEU A 17 4.02 1.89 -14.13
CA LEU A 17 4.71 1.23 -13.03
C LEU A 17 3.75 0.44 -12.14
N GLY A 18 2.58 1.00 -11.82
CA GLY A 18 1.52 0.30 -11.09
C GLY A 18 1.07 -0.99 -11.78
N ARG A 19 0.93 -0.98 -13.11
CA ARG A 19 0.62 -2.21 -13.88
C ARG A 19 1.75 -3.24 -13.81
N ARG A 20 3.02 -2.81 -13.89
CA ARG A 20 4.19 -3.70 -13.74
C ARG A 20 4.24 -4.33 -12.34
N LEU A 21 4.00 -3.53 -11.30
CA LEU A 21 3.90 -3.99 -9.93
C LEU A 21 2.79 -5.03 -9.76
N ALA A 22 1.58 -4.74 -10.25
CA ALA A 22 0.47 -5.67 -10.19
C ALA A 22 0.79 -6.98 -10.94
N ALA A 23 1.44 -6.91 -12.10
CA ALA A 23 1.88 -8.11 -12.82
C ALA A 23 2.89 -8.93 -11.99
N ARG A 24 3.85 -8.27 -11.32
CA ARG A 24 4.83 -8.95 -10.46
C ARG A 24 4.17 -9.62 -9.25
N TYR A 25 3.26 -8.93 -8.57
CA TYR A 25 2.53 -9.52 -7.44
C TYR A 25 1.61 -10.66 -7.87
N ARG A 26 1.04 -10.65 -9.08
CA ARG A 26 0.31 -11.83 -9.62
C ARG A 26 1.23 -13.03 -9.81
N GLN A 27 2.46 -12.83 -10.26
CA GLN A 27 3.43 -13.92 -10.38
C GLN A 27 3.79 -14.48 -9.01
N ILE A 28 4.01 -13.61 -8.00
CA ILE A 28 4.26 -14.02 -6.62
C ILE A 28 3.05 -14.79 -6.04
N HIS A 29 1.84 -14.32 -6.35
CA HIS A 29 0.62 -15.01 -5.95
C HIS A 29 0.57 -16.42 -6.54
N ALA A 30 0.88 -16.57 -7.83
CA ALA A 30 0.84 -17.85 -8.52
C ALA A 30 1.96 -18.84 -8.11
N SER A 31 3.03 -18.38 -7.46
CA SER A 31 4.19 -19.21 -7.09
C SER A 31 4.34 -19.41 -5.60
N ALA A 32 4.71 -18.36 -4.86
CA ALA A 32 5.13 -18.46 -3.47
C ALA A 32 3.97 -18.32 -2.48
N MET A 33 2.92 -17.59 -2.86
CA MET A 33 1.80 -17.28 -1.96
C MET A 33 0.54 -18.12 -2.23
N ALA A 34 0.51 -18.90 -3.32
CA ALA A 34 -0.65 -19.71 -3.69
C ALA A 34 -0.99 -20.71 -2.57
N GLY A 35 -2.23 -20.70 -2.12
CA GLY A 35 -2.73 -21.66 -1.12
C GLY A 35 -2.25 -21.40 0.32
N LEU A 36 -1.49 -20.34 0.59
CA LEU A 36 -1.11 -19.99 1.95
C LEU A 36 -2.34 -19.51 2.76
N PRO A 37 -2.46 -19.86 4.06
CA PRO A 37 -3.61 -19.48 4.88
C PRO A 37 -3.82 -17.98 5.03
N ILE A 38 -2.79 -17.16 4.77
CA ILE A 38 -2.87 -15.69 4.82
C ILE A 38 -3.61 -15.10 3.62
N CYS A 39 -3.78 -15.87 2.54
CA CYS A 39 -4.41 -15.39 1.31
C CYS A 39 -5.94 -15.45 1.41
N ASN A 40 -6.59 -14.31 1.21
CA ASN A 40 -8.03 -14.17 1.04
C ASN A 40 -8.44 -14.57 -0.39
N PRO A 41 -9.16 -15.69 -0.58
CA PRO A 41 -9.52 -16.18 -1.91
C PRO A 41 -10.54 -15.29 -2.65
N ALA A 42 -11.22 -14.38 -1.95
CA ALA A 42 -12.15 -13.42 -2.57
C ALA A 42 -11.42 -12.27 -3.29
N LEU A 43 -10.10 -12.14 -3.09
CA LEU A 43 -9.30 -11.05 -3.62
C LEU A 43 -8.35 -11.55 -4.71
N GLY A 44 -8.08 -10.65 -5.66
CA GLY A 44 -7.01 -10.77 -6.62
C GLY A 44 -5.90 -9.75 -6.34
N VAL A 45 -5.11 -9.45 -7.37
CA VAL A 45 -4.09 -8.41 -7.31
C VAL A 45 -4.51 -7.22 -8.17
N ALA A 46 -4.49 -6.02 -7.57
CA ALA A 46 -4.81 -4.76 -8.24
C ALA A 46 -3.90 -3.62 -7.79
N ALA A 47 -3.66 -2.70 -8.74
CA ALA A 47 -2.98 -1.44 -8.53
C ALA A 47 -4.00 -0.31 -8.71
N THR A 48 -4.23 0.47 -7.67
CA THR A 48 -5.30 1.49 -7.63
C THR A 48 -4.71 2.87 -7.39
N GLY A 49 -5.17 3.85 -8.18
CA GLY A 49 -4.84 5.27 -7.99
C GLY A 49 -3.37 5.62 -8.09
N PHE A 50 -2.62 4.95 -8.97
CA PHE A 50 -1.21 5.26 -9.20
C PHE A 50 -1.03 6.63 -9.85
N GLN A 51 -0.25 7.50 -9.19
CA GLN A 51 0.03 8.86 -9.64
C GLN A 51 1.46 9.29 -9.32
N SER A 52 1.95 10.26 -10.08
CA SER A 52 3.29 10.82 -9.91
C SER A 52 3.31 11.93 -8.84
N TYR A 53 4.18 11.82 -7.84
CA TYR A 53 4.40 12.85 -6.81
C TYR A 53 5.88 12.87 -6.38
N GLY A 54 6.49 14.05 -6.32
CA GLY A 54 7.89 14.20 -5.87
C GLY A 54 8.94 13.41 -6.66
N GLY A 55 8.68 13.10 -7.94
CA GLY A 55 9.56 12.27 -8.78
C GLY A 55 9.40 10.76 -8.59
N ARG A 56 8.37 10.32 -7.85
CA ARG A 56 8.08 8.92 -7.58
C ARG A 56 6.63 8.60 -7.94
N ALA A 57 6.34 7.32 -8.16
CA ALA A 57 4.98 6.84 -8.29
C ALA A 57 4.45 6.41 -6.93
N PHE A 58 3.25 6.87 -6.58
CA PHE A 58 2.52 6.43 -5.39
C PHE A 58 1.19 5.82 -5.79
N GLY A 59 0.77 4.76 -5.09
CA GLY A 59 -0.54 4.15 -5.30
C GLY A 59 -0.79 2.99 -4.35
N ILE A 60 -2.01 2.45 -4.35
CA ILE A 60 -2.38 1.32 -3.50
C ILE A 60 -2.15 0.01 -4.26
N MET A 61 -1.44 -0.92 -3.61
CA MET A 61 -1.33 -2.30 -4.04
C MET A 61 -2.22 -3.17 -3.17
N THR A 62 -3.25 -3.76 -3.78
CA THR A 62 -4.10 -4.77 -3.16
C THR A 62 -3.66 -6.14 -3.63
N THR A 63 -3.42 -7.05 -2.70
CA THR A 63 -3.10 -8.46 -2.94
C THR A 63 -4.01 -9.33 -2.07
N PRO A 64 -4.05 -10.66 -2.30
CA PRO A 64 -4.78 -11.57 -1.42
C PRO A 64 -4.27 -11.60 0.03
N TRP A 65 -3.06 -11.08 0.34
CA TRP A 65 -2.47 -11.17 1.68
C TRP A 65 -2.19 -9.81 2.34
N PHE A 66 -2.14 -8.71 1.58
CA PHE A 66 -2.02 -7.35 2.12
C PHE A 66 -2.71 -6.31 1.23
N MET A 67 -2.97 -5.13 1.80
CA MET A 67 -3.17 -3.87 1.07
C MET A 67 -2.19 -2.82 1.59
N ASN A 68 -1.36 -2.27 0.71
CA ASN A 68 -0.30 -1.33 1.06
C ASN A 68 -0.36 -0.08 0.18
N LEU A 69 -0.07 1.09 0.75
CA LEU A 69 0.35 2.24 -0.01
C LEU A 69 1.83 2.03 -0.39
N VAL A 70 2.15 2.09 -1.68
CA VAL A 70 3.49 1.84 -2.18
C VAL A 70 4.05 3.06 -2.90
N ALA A 71 5.35 3.26 -2.75
CA ALA A 71 6.12 4.28 -3.44
C ALA A 71 7.30 3.63 -4.19
N ALA A 72 7.46 3.98 -5.45
CA ALA A 72 8.56 3.48 -6.28
C ALA A 72 9.11 4.59 -7.19
N ASP A 73 10.41 4.55 -7.47
CA ASP A 73 11.07 5.61 -8.24
C ASP A 73 10.62 5.56 -9.70
N LEU A 74 10.34 6.75 -10.26
CA LEU A 74 10.07 6.87 -11.70
C LEU A 74 11.39 6.87 -12.47
N PRO A 75 11.45 6.27 -13.67
CA PRO A 75 12.67 6.23 -14.48
C PRO A 75 13.29 7.62 -14.76
N ASP A 76 12.43 8.61 -14.97
CA ASP A 76 12.83 10.00 -15.27
C ASP A 76 12.77 10.92 -14.02
N GLY A 77 12.48 10.34 -12.85
CA GLY A 77 12.37 11.06 -11.58
C GLY A 77 13.71 11.25 -10.90
N LYS A 78 13.77 12.19 -9.94
CA LYS A 78 14.90 12.26 -9.01
C LYS A 78 14.89 10.98 -8.16
N PRO A 79 15.95 10.15 -8.17
CA PRO A 79 16.00 8.95 -7.35
C PRO A 79 15.80 9.29 -5.87
N ALA A 80 15.14 8.39 -5.15
CA ALA A 80 15.04 8.52 -3.70
C ALA A 80 16.45 8.50 -3.07
N VAL A 81 16.60 9.15 -1.91
CA VAL A 81 17.82 9.04 -1.11
C VAL A 81 18.09 7.55 -0.84
N PRO A 82 19.29 7.03 -1.13
CA PRO A 82 19.62 5.63 -0.87
C PRO A 82 19.27 5.25 0.58
N ALA A 83 18.59 4.11 0.75
CA ALA A 83 18.23 3.59 2.04
C ALA A 83 18.37 2.07 2.02
N ASP A 84 18.82 1.51 3.14
CA ASP A 84 18.97 0.06 3.28
C ASP A 84 17.59 -0.60 3.39
N ILE A 85 17.48 -1.83 2.88
CA ILE A 85 16.27 -2.65 3.01
C ILE A 85 15.94 -2.82 4.51
N GLY A 86 14.67 -2.61 4.85
CA GLY A 86 14.16 -2.61 6.23
C GLY A 86 14.19 -1.24 6.91
N THR A 87 14.76 -0.21 6.27
CA THR A 87 14.77 1.16 6.80
C THR A 87 13.39 1.81 6.72
N THR A 88 12.92 2.35 7.84
CA THR A 88 11.70 3.19 7.88
C THR A 88 12.00 4.62 7.44
N LEU A 89 11.18 5.16 6.55
CA LEU A 89 11.27 6.51 6.01
C LEU A 89 9.91 7.21 6.15
N CYS A 90 9.93 8.47 6.56
CA CYS A 90 8.73 9.31 6.57
C CYS A 90 8.65 10.10 5.25
N PHE A 91 7.53 9.96 4.54
CA PHE A 91 7.23 10.75 3.35
C PHE A 91 6.14 11.76 3.64
N GLY A 92 6.38 13.04 3.33
CA GLY A 92 5.37 14.10 3.37
C GLY A 92 4.46 14.03 2.14
N LEU A 93 3.25 13.54 2.33
CA LEU A 93 2.19 13.49 1.33
C LEU A 93 1.27 14.73 1.47
N PRO A 94 0.46 15.07 0.45
CA PRO A 94 -0.42 16.25 0.51
C PRO A 94 -1.33 16.32 1.73
N ALA A 95 -1.80 15.16 2.24
CA ALA A 95 -2.67 15.10 3.41
C ALA A 95 -1.94 14.91 4.75
N GLY A 96 -0.61 14.74 4.76
CA GLY A 96 0.16 14.50 5.97
C GLY A 96 1.36 13.57 5.75
N GLU A 97 2.04 13.21 6.82
CA GLU A 97 3.19 12.30 6.78
C GLU A 97 2.75 10.84 6.88
N ALA A 98 3.45 9.96 6.16
CA ALA A 98 3.27 8.52 6.26
C ALA A 98 4.60 7.79 6.38
N GLU A 99 4.64 6.75 7.21
CA GLU A 99 5.81 5.89 7.41
C GLU A 99 5.81 4.74 6.42
N PHE A 100 6.92 4.59 5.71
CA PHE A 100 7.14 3.53 4.75
C PHE A 100 8.38 2.73 5.12
N ILE A 101 8.33 1.41 4.92
CA ILE A 101 9.48 0.53 5.07
C ILE A 101 10.08 0.28 3.70
N THR A 102 11.37 0.54 3.57
CA THR A 102 12.15 0.29 2.36
C THR A 102 12.25 -1.21 2.11
N GLY A 103 11.76 -1.64 0.97
CA GLY A 103 11.86 -3.01 0.48
C GLY A 103 12.51 -3.05 -0.90
N GLU A 104 12.70 -4.27 -1.38
CA GLU A 104 13.11 -4.54 -2.74
C GLU A 104 12.16 -5.57 -3.34
N LEU A 105 11.80 -5.34 -4.59
CA LEU A 105 10.98 -6.26 -5.36
C LEU A 105 11.71 -6.59 -6.66
N ASP A 106 12.00 -7.88 -6.83
CA ASP A 106 12.68 -8.40 -8.01
C ASP A 106 11.99 -7.95 -9.32
N ALA A 107 12.81 -7.56 -10.30
CA ALA A 107 12.44 -6.93 -11.58
C ALA A 107 11.82 -5.51 -11.52
N ILE A 108 11.61 -4.96 -10.32
CA ILE A 108 11.16 -3.57 -10.11
C ILE A 108 12.26 -2.73 -9.46
N GLY A 109 12.99 -3.31 -8.49
CA GLY A 109 13.98 -2.63 -7.66
C GLY A 109 13.37 -2.17 -6.34
N ARG A 110 13.84 -1.04 -5.83
CA ARG A 110 13.38 -0.50 -4.55
C ARG A 110 11.89 -0.17 -4.58
N ILE A 111 11.18 -0.61 -3.55
CA ILE A 111 9.79 -0.28 -3.28
C ILE A 111 9.66 0.08 -1.80
N ASP A 112 9.19 1.27 -1.50
CA ASP A 112 8.87 1.63 -0.13
C ASP A 112 7.38 1.34 0.10
N SER A 113 7.02 0.71 1.22
CA SER A 113 5.64 0.31 1.48
C SER A 113 5.16 0.73 2.88
N CYS A 114 3.95 1.28 2.92
CA CYS A 114 3.20 1.55 4.13
C CYS A 114 2.07 0.52 4.21
N SER A 115 2.13 -0.35 5.24
CA SER A 115 1.13 -1.39 5.44
C SER A 115 -0.17 -0.80 5.97
N LEU A 116 -1.26 -0.97 5.23
CA LEU A 116 -2.59 -0.49 5.65
C LEU A 116 -3.40 -1.65 6.23
N PHE A 117 -3.40 -2.80 5.53
CA PHE A 117 -4.09 -4.00 5.96
C PHE A 117 -3.23 -5.24 5.74
N SER A 118 -3.06 -6.04 6.80
CA SER A 118 -2.39 -7.34 6.75
C SER A 118 -2.76 -8.16 8.00
N PRO A 119 -3.53 -9.25 7.87
CA PRO A 119 -4.13 -9.79 6.65
C PRO A 119 -5.37 -9.01 6.18
N VAL A 120 -5.82 -9.25 4.95
CA VAL A 120 -6.95 -8.56 4.28
C VAL A 120 -8.27 -9.34 4.37
N PHE A 121 -8.50 -10.04 5.49
CA PHE A 121 -9.70 -10.87 5.67
C PHE A 121 -10.99 -10.08 5.90
N GLU A 122 -10.90 -8.80 6.24
CA GLU A 122 -12.08 -7.93 6.38
C GLU A 122 -12.80 -7.69 5.06
N PHE A 123 -12.10 -7.83 3.93
CA PHE A 123 -12.70 -7.62 2.62
C PHE A 123 -13.40 -8.88 2.13
N ALA A 124 -14.74 -8.83 2.15
CA ALA A 124 -15.58 -9.92 1.63
C ALA A 124 -15.53 -10.05 0.09
N THR A 125 -15.21 -8.95 -0.62
CA THR A 125 -15.18 -8.95 -2.09
C THR A 125 -14.05 -8.07 -2.62
N MET A 126 -13.57 -8.39 -3.83
CA MET A 126 -12.62 -7.55 -4.55
C MET A 126 -13.13 -6.12 -4.77
N LYS A 127 -14.45 -5.97 -5.02
CA LYS A 127 -15.05 -4.65 -5.22
C LYS A 127 -14.92 -3.76 -3.99
N ALA A 128 -15.23 -4.29 -2.80
CA ALA A 128 -15.07 -3.57 -1.54
C ALA A 128 -13.60 -3.17 -1.30
N ALA A 129 -12.66 -4.08 -1.58
CA ALA A 129 -11.23 -3.77 -1.45
C ALA A 129 -10.77 -2.65 -2.40
N LEU A 130 -11.32 -2.60 -3.63
CA LEU A 130 -11.03 -1.54 -4.59
C LEU A 130 -11.65 -0.20 -4.18
N GLU A 131 -12.90 -0.19 -3.72
CA GLU A 131 -13.58 1.01 -3.20
C GLU A 131 -12.77 1.62 -2.04
N THR A 132 -12.36 0.79 -1.08
CA THR A 132 -11.49 1.24 0.03
C THR A 132 -10.13 1.73 -0.46
N ALA A 133 -9.50 1.05 -1.42
CA ALA A 133 -8.23 1.50 -1.98
C ALA A 133 -8.35 2.88 -2.67
N GLU A 134 -9.43 3.13 -3.39
CA GLU A 134 -9.70 4.44 -4.00
C GLU A 134 -9.91 5.54 -2.96
N GLU A 135 -10.64 5.25 -1.88
CA GLU A 135 -10.82 6.17 -0.75
C GLU A 135 -9.49 6.51 -0.07
N ILE A 136 -8.63 5.52 0.14
CA ILE A 136 -7.31 5.75 0.77
C ILE A 136 -6.42 6.60 -0.13
N VAL A 137 -6.39 6.35 -1.45
CA VAL A 137 -5.64 7.22 -2.37
C VAL A 137 -6.15 8.66 -2.29
N ARG A 138 -7.47 8.86 -2.30
CA ARG A 138 -8.06 10.20 -2.14
C ARG A 138 -7.65 10.83 -0.81
N ALA A 139 -7.73 10.09 0.29
CA ALA A 139 -7.38 10.58 1.61
C ALA A 139 -5.92 11.03 1.72
N PHE A 140 -4.97 10.37 1.03
CA PHE A 140 -3.55 10.77 1.07
C PHE A 140 -3.20 11.91 0.12
N PHE A 141 -3.93 12.08 -0.99
CA PHE A 141 -3.54 12.97 -2.08
C PHE A 141 -4.52 14.10 -2.39
N ASP A 142 -5.72 14.09 -1.82
CA ASP A 142 -6.67 15.19 -1.90
C ASP A 142 -6.69 15.98 -0.59
N SER A 143 -6.04 17.15 -0.60
CA SER A 143 -6.01 18.07 0.54
C SER A 143 -7.40 18.59 0.95
N ALA A 144 -8.40 18.52 0.06
CA ALA A 144 -9.77 18.96 0.37
C ALA A 144 -10.58 17.92 1.16
N THR A 145 -10.09 16.68 1.26
CA THR A 145 -10.75 15.58 1.99
C THR A 145 -10.37 15.56 3.48
N LEU A 146 -9.48 16.45 3.93
CA LEU A 146 -9.16 16.62 5.36
C LEU A 146 -10.31 17.36 6.08
N GLU A 147 -11.43 16.69 6.26
CA GLU A 147 -12.22 16.94 7.46
C GLU A 147 -11.38 16.44 8.64
N PRO A 148 -11.10 17.27 9.66
CA PRO A 148 -10.16 16.91 10.71
C PRO A 148 -10.65 15.65 11.45
N PRO A 149 -9.87 14.56 11.53
CA PRO A 149 -10.26 13.42 12.35
C PRO A 149 -10.23 13.86 13.81
N THR A 150 -11.42 14.02 14.40
CA THR A 150 -11.60 13.93 15.85
C THR A 150 -11.44 12.46 16.24
N ALA A 151 -10.20 12.01 16.39
CA ALA A 151 -9.82 10.88 17.23
C ALA A 151 -8.30 10.74 17.21
N GLU A 152 -7.67 10.96 18.36
CA GLU A 152 -6.26 10.68 18.58
C GLU A 152 -5.98 9.18 18.33
N PRO A 153 -5.01 8.82 17.45
CA PRO A 153 -4.60 7.44 17.31
C PRO A 153 -3.80 7.06 18.56
N THR A 154 -4.40 6.23 19.42
CA THR A 154 -3.66 5.57 20.50
C THR A 154 -2.59 4.69 19.85
N PRO A 155 -1.31 4.83 20.23
CA PRO A 155 -0.24 4.01 19.67
C PRO A 155 -0.42 2.57 20.14
N VAL A 156 -0.97 1.73 19.26
CA VAL A 156 -1.08 0.29 19.51
C VAL A 156 0.34 -0.29 19.54
N ASN A 157 0.81 -0.61 20.75
CA ASN A 157 2.10 -1.23 20.96
C ASN A 157 2.06 -2.66 20.40
N ARG A 158 2.82 -2.91 19.32
CA ARG A 158 2.93 -4.23 18.68
C ARG A 158 3.34 -5.36 19.64
N ARG A 159 3.94 -5.04 20.81
CA ARG A 159 4.28 -6.03 21.84
C ARG A 159 3.06 -6.59 22.60
N ASP A 160 1.94 -5.87 22.63
CA ASP A 160 0.72 -6.36 23.30
C ASP A 160 -0.05 -7.38 22.44
N LEU A 161 0.02 -7.27 21.11
CA LEU A 161 -0.58 -8.24 20.19
C LEU A 161 0.09 -9.62 20.24
N LEU A 162 1.41 -9.67 20.47
CA LEU A 162 2.14 -10.93 20.60
C LEU A 162 1.93 -11.59 21.97
N ARG A 163 1.72 -10.83 23.04
CA ARG A 163 1.45 -11.40 24.38
C ARG A 163 0.01 -11.90 24.55
N SER A 164 -0.97 -11.26 23.90
CA SER A 164 -2.38 -11.66 24.02
C SER A 164 -2.66 -13.04 23.39
N ARG A 165 -1.89 -13.45 22.37
CA ARG A 165 -2.06 -14.77 21.71
C ARG A 165 -1.42 -15.94 22.46
N PHE A 166 -0.61 -15.70 23.49
CA PHE A 166 0.04 -16.76 24.28
C PHE A 166 -0.58 -17.01 25.67
N ARG A 167 -1.61 -16.24 26.07
CA ARG A 167 -2.25 -16.38 27.41
C ARG A 167 -3.66 -16.97 27.39
N GLY A 168 -4.06 -17.58 26.28
CA GLY A 168 -5.40 -18.16 26.08
C GLY A 168 -5.41 -19.68 25.91
N ARG A 169 -4.45 -20.40 26.50
CA ARG A 169 -4.44 -21.88 26.48
C ARG A 169 -3.75 -22.45 27.73
N GLU A 170 -4.29 -22.15 28.90
CA GLU A 170 -4.11 -22.97 30.10
C GLU A 170 -5.20 -22.58 31.09
N GLU A 171 -6.23 -23.42 31.18
CA GLU A 171 -7.09 -23.71 32.33
C GLU A 171 -8.40 -24.34 31.83
N ALA A 172 -8.30 -25.63 31.48
CA ALA A 172 -9.43 -26.55 31.38
C ALA A 172 -8.91 -27.96 31.76
N SER A 173 -8.81 -28.17 33.07
CA SER A 173 -8.67 -29.41 33.85
C SER A 173 -8.35 -28.90 35.25
N GLU A 174 -9.17 -29.06 36.28
CA GLU A 174 -9.99 -30.20 36.68
C GLU A 174 -11.07 -29.71 37.66
#